data_AF-A7SN49-F1
#
_entry.id   AF-A7SN49-F1
#
_cell.length_a   1.000
_cell.length_b   1.000
_cell.length_c   1.000
_cell.angle_alpha   90.00
_cell.angle_beta   90.00
_cell.angle_gamma   90.00
#
_symmetry.space_group_name_H-M   'P 1'
#
loop_
_entity.id
_entity.type
_entity.pdbx_description
1 polymer ?
#
loop_
_entity_poly.entity_id
_entity_poly.type
_entity_poly.pdbx_seq_one_letter_code
_entity_poly.pdbx_strand_id
1 'polypeptide(L)'
;SQVDMKRLQLVLHGSVSVQVNAGPLAYAQAFLDKTVCHKHPGKHIERLQNVYREFLKFCGKALEINNQLIKEDQRMYHDDMKEKYGLLRTELAKYIDEEVNIRISITIATY
;
A
#
# COMPACT_ATOMS: atom_id res chain seq x y z
N SER A 1 0.18 -16.61 -22.39
CA SER A 1 0.61 -17.45 -21.26
C SER A 1 -0.52 -17.49 -20.24
N GLN A 2 -0.81 -18.65 -19.65
CA GLN A 2 -1.80 -18.76 -18.59
C GLN A 2 -1.26 -18.09 -17.33
N VAL A 3 -2.05 -17.22 -16.70
CA VAL A 3 -1.65 -16.59 -15.43
C VAL A 3 -1.61 -17.67 -14.35
N ASP A 4 -0.47 -17.82 -13.67
CA ASP A 4 -0.35 -18.69 -12.51
C ASP A 4 -1.08 -18.06 -11.32
N MET A 5 -2.34 -18.43 -11.16
CA MET A 5 -3.22 -17.91 -10.12
C MET A 5 -2.68 -18.17 -8.70
N LYS A 6 -2.06 -19.33 -8.46
CA LYS A 6 -1.53 -19.66 -7.14
C LYS A 6 -0.35 -18.76 -6.80
N ARG A 7 0.55 -18.54 -7.76
CA ARG A 7 1.68 -17.62 -7.58
C ARG A 7 1.20 -16.18 -7.40
N LEU A 8 0.19 -15.75 -8.17
CA LEU A 8 -0.44 -14.43 -8.01
C LEU A 8 -0.99 -14.25 -6.59
N GLN A 9 -1.80 -15.19 -6.11
CA GLN A 9 -2.42 -15.14 -4.79
C GLN A 9 -1.37 -15.17 -3.67
N LEU A 10 -0.35 -16.01 -3.79
CA LEU A 10 0.73 -16.11 -2.79
C LEU A 10 1.47 -14.77 -2.63
N VAL A 11 1.87 -14.14 -3.74
CA VAL A 11 2.58 -12.86 -3.71
C VAL A 11 1.67 -11.74 -3.23
N LEU A 12 0.43 -11.69 -3.73
CA LEU A 12 -0.53 -10.64 -3.35
C LEU A 12 -0.86 -10.69 -1.86
N HIS A 13 -1.23 -11.87 -1.35
CA HIS A 13 -1.50 -12.07 0.07
C HIS A 13 -0.29 -11.71 0.93
N GLY A 14 0.91 -12.18 0.55
CA GLY A 14 2.14 -11.82 1.25
C GLY A 14 2.49 -10.33 1.20
N SER A 15 1.89 -9.57 0.28
CA SER A 15 2.10 -8.12 0.15
C SER A 15 1.10 -7.30 0.98
N VAL A 16 -0.18 -7.71 1.01
CA VAL A 16 -1.27 -6.93 1.63
C VAL A 16 -1.75 -7.47 2.98
N SER A 17 -1.44 -8.72 3.29
CA SER A 17 -1.93 -9.47 4.47
C SER A 17 -0.78 -9.98 5.33
N VAL A 18 0.24 -9.15 5.58
CA VAL A 18 1.43 -9.56 6.35
C VAL A 18 1.04 -9.83 7.81
N GLN A 19 1.36 -11.03 8.32
CA GLN A 19 1.06 -11.43 9.71
C GLN A 19 2.30 -11.76 10.53
N VAL A 20 3.35 -12.31 9.90
CA VAL A 20 4.57 -12.78 10.60
C VAL A 20 5.68 -11.72 10.55
N ASN A 21 5.77 -10.99 9.44
CA ASN A 21 6.80 -9.97 9.23
C ASN A 21 6.25 -8.58 9.57
N ALA A 22 7.14 -7.59 9.74
CA ALA A 22 6.75 -6.21 10.02
C ALA A 22 5.96 -5.55 8.88
N GLY A 23 6.11 -6.05 7.65
CA GLY A 23 5.35 -5.62 6.48
C GLY A 23 5.70 -4.22 5.96
N PRO A 24 5.04 -3.77 4.88
CA PRO A 24 5.33 -2.51 4.21
C PRO A 24 5.12 -1.27 5.10
N LEU A 25 4.21 -1.31 6.07
CA LEU A 25 3.93 -0.14 6.92
C LEU A 25 5.09 0.21 7.85
N ALA A 26 5.83 -0.78 8.36
CA ALA A 26 6.97 -0.55 9.24
C ALA A 26 8.09 0.24 8.55
N TYR A 27 8.36 -0.03 7.27
CA TYR A 27 9.32 0.74 6.48
C TYR A 27 8.84 2.18 6.25
N ALA A 28 7.55 2.40 5.99
CA ALA A 28 7.01 3.75 5.82
C ALA A 28 7.12 4.56 7.12
N GLN A 29 6.80 3.95 8.26
CA GLN A 29 6.96 4.57 9.58
C GLN A 29 8.43 4.90 9.89
N ALA A 30 9.36 3.99 9.58
CA ALA A 30 10.78 4.17 9.88
C ALA A 30 11.45 5.28 9.05
N PHE A 31 10.99 5.53 7.82
CA PHE A 31 11.69 6.41 6.88
C PHE A 31 10.88 7.61 6.41
N LEU A 32 9.55 7.49 6.28
CA LEU A 32 8.67 8.51 5.70
C LEU A 32 7.89 9.30 6.74
N ASP A 33 7.92 8.90 8.01
CA ASP A 33 7.28 9.68 9.07
C ASP A 33 7.92 11.08 9.19
N LYS A 34 7.09 12.11 9.34
CA LYS A 34 7.54 13.51 9.36
C LYS A 34 8.55 13.79 10.47
N THR A 35 8.49 13.03 11.57
CA THR A 35 9.41 13.16 12.71
C THR A 35 10.82 12.62 12.42
N VAL A 36 10.99 11.81 11.37
CA VAL A 36 12.28 11.17 11.04
C VAL A 36 12.77 11.44 9.62
N CYS A 37 11.87 11.72 8.66
CA CYS A 37 12.22 11.80 7.24
C CYS A 37 13.27 12.88 6.93
N HIS A 38 13.30 13.97 7.70
CA HIS A 38 14.29 15.05 7.59
C HIS A 38 15.73 14.61 7.89
N LYS A 39 15.92 13.43 8.51
CA LYS A 39 17.24 12.83 8.77
C LYS A 39 17.83 12.14 7.54
N HIS A 40 17.07 12.06 6.44
CA HIS A 40 17.48 11.39 5.21
C HIS A 40 17.51 12.36 4.02
N PRO A 41 18.34 12.10 2.99
CA PRO A 41 18.34 12.92 1.79
C PRO A 41 16.97 12.92 1.10
N GLY A 42 16.44 14.12 0.79
CA GLY A 42 15.10 14.27 0.20
C GLY A 42 14.85 13.43 -1.05
N LYS A 43 15.86 13.29 -1.94
CA LYS A 43 15.81 12.42 -3.12
C LYS A 43 15.51 10.94 -2.81
N HIS A 44 15.93 10.46 -1.64
CA HIS A 44 15.67 9.07 -1.23
C HIS A 44 14.27 8.93 -0.63
N ILE A 45 13.78 9.95 0.08
CA ILE A 45 12.40 10.03 0.58
C ILE A 45 11.42 10.02 -0.61
N GLU A 46 11.62 10.91 -1.57
CA GLU A 46 10.79 11.01 -2.78
C GLU A 46 10.78 9.68 -3.57
N ARG A 47 11.96 9.08 -3.76
CA ARG A 47 12.06 7.76 -4.41
C ARG A 47 11.28 6.69 -3.67
N LEU A 48 11.37 6.65 -2.34
CA LEU A 48 10.66 5.65 -1.54
C LEU A 48 9.15 5.86 -1.61
N GLN A 49 8.66 7.11 -1.54
CA GLN A 49 7.25 7.43 -1.73
C GLN A 49 6.75 6.95 -3.11
N ASN A 50 7.51 7.20 -4.17
CA ASN A 50 7.17 6.74 -5.52
C ASN A 50 7.12 5.21 -5.62
N VAL A 51 8.07 4.50 -5.02
CA VAL A 51 8.05 3.03 -4.94
C VAL A 51 6.78 2.53 -4.23
N TYR A 52 6.33 3.19 -3.16
CA TYR A 52 5.07 2.84 -2.50
C TYR A 52 3.83 3.09 -3.37
N ARG A 53 3.79 4.20 -4.13
CA ARG A 53 2.69 4.45 -5.08
C ARG A 53 2.63 3.35 -6.14
N GLU A 54 3.78 2.96 -6.69
CA GLU A 54 3.85 1.86 -7.66
C GLU A 54 3.44 0.53 -7.03
N PHE A 55 3.93 0.22 -5.82
CA PHE A 55 3.55 -0.96 -5.07
C PHE A 55 2.03 -1.07 -4.89
N LEU A 56 1.38 -0.01 -4.40
CA LEU A 56 -0.08 0.02 -4.23
C LEU A 56 -0.81 -0.14 -5.56
N LYS A 57 -0.35 0.52 -6.62
CA LYS A 57 -0.89 0.38 -7.97
C LYS A 57 -0.81 -1.07 -8.46
N PHE A 58 0.31 -1.75 -8.23
CA PHE A 58 0.48 -3.15 -8.63
C PHE A 58 -0.35 -4.11 -7.77
N CYS A 59 -0.49 -3.87 -6.46
CA CYS A 59 -1.39 -4.63 -5.60
C CYS A 59 -2.85 -4.51 -6.06
N GLY A 60 -3.30 -3.30 -6.42
CA GLY A 60 -4.64 -3.07 -6.97
C GLY A 60 -4.89 -3.84 -8.26
N LYS A 61 -3.95 -3.76 -9.22
CA LYS A 61 -4.02 -4.55 -10.47
C LYS A 61 -4.03 -6.06 -10.21
N ALA A 62 -3.22 -6.53 -9.26
CA ALA A 62 -3.18 -7.94 -8.89
C ALA A 62 -4.52 -8.40 -8.28
N LEU A 63 -5.20 -7.55 -7.49
CA LEU A 63 -6.56 -7.83 -7.00
C LEU A 63 -7.57 -7.89 -8.15
N GLU A 64 -7.53 -6.98 -9.11
CA GLU A 64 -8.41 -6.99 -10.29
C GLU A 64 -8.25 -8.29 -11.08
N ILE A 65 -7.00 -8.68 -11.36
CA ILE A 65 -6.68 -9.94 -12.06
C ILE A 65 -7.15 -11.14 -11.22
N ASN A 66 -6.90 -11.12 -9.91
CA ASN A 66 -7.36 -12.19 -9.02
C ASN A 66 -8.90 -12.33 -9.05
N ASN A 67 -9.64 -11.22 -9.02
CA ASN A 67 -11.11 -11.23 -9.10
C ASN A 67 -11.66 -11.84 -10.40
N GLN A 68 -10.91 -11.73 -11.51
CA GLN A 68 -11.28 -12.33 -12.79
C GLN A 68 -11.01 -13.84 -12.85
N LEU A 69 -10.06 -14.34 -12.05
CA LEU A 69 -9.58 -15.73 -12.11
C LEU A 69 -10.19 -16.63 -11.03
N ILE A 70 -10.64 -16.05 -9.91
CA ILE A 70 -11.20 -16.80 -8.79
C ILE A 70 -12.50 -17.54 -9.15
N LYS A 71 -12.72 -18.67 -8.48
CA LYS A 71 -14.00 -19.38 -8.47
C LYS A 71 -14.87 -18.92 -7.30
N GLU A 72 -16.15 -19.32 -7.31
CA GLU A 72 -17.12 -18.91 -6.29
C GLU A 72 -16.69 -19.27 -4.86
N ASP A 73 -16.08 -20.44 -4.67
CA ASP A 73 -15.56 -20.93 -3.39
C ASP A 73 -14.37 -20.10 -2.86
N GLN A 74 -13.80 -19.22 -3.69
CA GLN A 74 -12.69 -18.34 -3.32
C GLN A 74 -13.12 -16.87 -3.09
N ARG A 75 -14.43 -16.55 -3.17
CA ARG A 75 -14.92 -15.16 -2.98
C ARG A 75 -14.53 -14.56 -1.64
N MET A 76 -14.78 -15.28 -0.54
CA MET A 76 -14.45 -14.79 0.80
C MET A 76 -12.96 -14.49 0.97
N TYR A 77 -12.11 -15.35 0.39
CA TYR A 77 -10.65 -15.14 0.42
C TYR A 77 -10.23 -13.89 -0.38
N HIS A 78 -10.87 -13.64 -1.52
CA HIS A 78 -10.64 -12.43 -2.28
C HIS A 78 -11.08 -11.17 -1.51
N ASP A 79 -12.27 -11.20 -0.91
CA ASP A 79 -12.84 -10.04 -0.20
C ASP A 79 -11.98 -9.67 1.02
N ASP A 80 -11.45 -10.64 1.76
CA ASP A 80 -10.48 -10.42 2.85
C ASP A 80 -9.19 -9.73 2.35
N MET A 81 -8.60 -10.19 1.24
CA MET A 81 -7.42 -9.53 0.67
C MET A 81 -7.73 -8.10 0.20
N LYS A 82 -8.93 -7.88 -0.35
CA LYS A 82 -9.38 -6.55 -0.80
C LYS A 82 -9.56 -5.59 0.37
N GLU A 83 -10.13 -6.06 1.48
CA GLU A 83 -10.26 -5.27 2.72
C GLU A 83 -8.89 -4.89 3.28
N LYS A 84 -7.98 -5.88 3.41
CA LYS A 84 -6.61 -5.65 3.92
C LYS A 84 -5.81 -4.70 3.02
N TYR A 85 -5.94 -4.81 1.71
CA TYR A 85 -5.38 -3.83 0.77
C TYR A 85 -5.95 -2.43 0.99
N GLY A 86 -7.26 -2.30 1.20
CA GLY A 86 -7.91 -1.01 1.48
C GLY A 86 -7.39 -0.35 2.75
N LEU A 87 -7.19 -1.13 3.82
CA LEU A 87 -6.57 -0.68 5.06
C LEU A 87 -5.12 -0.26 4.84
N LEU A 88 -4.31 -1.10 4.18
CA LEU A 88 -2.92 -0.81 3.88
C LEU A 88 -2.77 0.48 3.05
N ARG A 89 -3.61 0.66 2.04
CA ARG A 89 -3.62 1.88 1.22
C ARG A 89 -3.94 3.11 2.05
N THR A 90 -4.93 3.02 2.95
CA THR A 90 -5.34 4.11 3.84
C THR A 90 -4.20 4.50 4.80
N GLU A 91 -3.53 3.52 5.39
CA GLU A 91 -2.40 3.77 6.29
C GLU A 91 -1.19 4.37 5.56
N LEU A 92 -0.87 3.87 4.36
CA LEU A 92 0.24 4.38 3.57
C LEU A 92 0.01 5.79 2.99
N ALA A 93 -1.25 6.16 2.72
CA ALA A 93 -1.60 7.48 2.17
C ALA A 93 -1.05 8.64 3.02
N LYS A 94 -0.98 8.47 4.35
CA LYS A 94 -0.44 9.47 5.29
C LYS A 94 1.02 9.84 5.01
N TYR A 95 1.78 8.92 4.42
CA TYR A 95 3.22 9.04 4.16
C TYR A 95 3.55 9.40 2.71
N ILE A 96 2.68 9.04 1.77
CA ILE A 96 2.95 9.20 0.34
C ILE A 96 2.08 10.30 -0.29
N ASP A 97 0.86 10.57 0.15
CA ASP A 97 0.01 11.58 -0.49
C ASP A 97 0.22 12.96 0.16
N GLU A 98 0.94 13.85 -0.54
CA GLU A 98 1.24 15.21 -0.08
C GLU A 98 -0.02 16.12 -0.06
N GLU A 99 -1.01 15.89 -0.93
CA GLU A 99 -2.20 16.75 -1.04
C GLU A 99 -3.06 16.78 0.23
N VAL A 100 -3.20 15.67 0.94
CA VAL A 100 -4.00 15.62 2.18
C VAL A 100 -3.30 16.43 3.29
N ASN A 101 -1.97 16.38 3.34
CA ASN A 101 -1.19 17.10 4.33
C ASN A 101 -1.15 18.62 4.07
N ILE A 102 -1.01 19.05 2.81
CA ILE A 102 -1.03 20.48 2.46
C ILE A 102 -2.42 21.06 2.74
N ARG A 103 -3.51 20.38 2.38
CA ARG A 103 -4.88 20.86 2.65
C ARG A 103 -5.18 20.96 4.15
N ILE A 104 -4.74 20.01 4.96
CA ILE A 104 -4.91 20.08 6.42
C ILE A 104 -4.08 21.23 7.00
N SER A 105 -2.82 21.39 6.60
CA SER A 105 -1.98 22.50 7.07
C SER A 105 -2.49 23.88 6.67
N ILE A 106 -3.06 24.03 5.46
CA ILE A 106 -3.70 25.27 5.02
C ILE A 106 -4.95 25.56 5.85
N THR A 107 -5.82 24.57 6.05
CA THR A 107 -7.06 24.75 6.84
C THR A 107 -6.76 25.20 8.27
N ILE A 108 -5.73 24.65 8.92
CA ILE A 108 -5.37 25.03 10.30
C ILE A 108 -4.72 26.43 10.36
N ALA A 109 -4.00 26.85 9.31
CA ALA A 109 -3.37 28.18 9.24
C ALA A 109 -4.35 29.32 8.91
N THR A 110 -5.59 29.00 8.52
CA THR A 110 -6.64 29.98 8.19
C THR A 110 -7.67 30.21 9.31
N TYR A 111 -7.47 29.65 10.51
CA TYR A 111 -8.28 29.90 11.71
C TYR A 111 -7.47 30.55 12.82
#